data_AF-A0A8H6K731-F1
#
_entry.id   AF-A0A8H6K731-F1
#
_cell.length_a   1.000
_cell.length_b   1.000
_cell.length_c   1.000
_cell.angle_alpha   90.00
_cell.angle_beta   90.00
_cell.angle_gamma   90.00
#
_symmetry.space_group_name_H-M   'P 1'
#
loop_
_entity.id
_entity.type
_entity.pdbx_description
1 polymer ?
#
loop_
_entity_poly.entity_id
_entity_poly.type
_entity_poly.pdbx_seq_one_letter_code
_entity_poly.pdbx_strand_id
1 'polypeptide(L)'
;MASAPEAPTASVPAEAVAPAAATGGQKVDPWNVSGEVGEDGKVKAIDYKKIVDEFGTKLIDDALLERFERVTGHKPHHFMRRQIVFSHRDLDLILDRYERKEPFFIYTGRGPSSDSMHIGHVIPFQLTKWLSDVLDAPLVVRFWMSRGDEKFLFSEKRTVEEVQHYTRENAKDIIAIGFNPERTFIFSDYDYMGGNFYKNITRVAKRITVNTAKAVFGFDDSSNIGKVHFAAIQASSAFANSFPHIFGEDDKRTTQIPCLIPCAIDQDPYFRVTRDCAAGLRYAKPSLLHSRFLDALQGPGSKMSASIESSAIFMKDTPKQIQGKMNKYAFSGGKTTAEEQRAEGADPDVDVSYQYLRFFLEDDEELAKIKEDYRTGKMLTGEIKKRCADELSAYCTAFQERRSKVTEETVDLFMARRPLVWGGVEALNSLPVREKAAEGDAAATGDGKMTKNQLKKLEKERQIQEKKAAKAKEKAEAAAAKAAAGEA
;
A
#
# COMPACT_ATOMS: atom_id res chain seq x y z
N MET A 1 21.11 65.66 6.25
CA MET A 1 22.29 64.85 5.89
C MET A 1 22.23 63.61 6.79
N ALA A 2 21.79 62.47 6.24
CA ALA A 2 22.66 61.33 5.85
C ALA A 2 23.24 60.65 7.10
N SER A 3 23.04 59.36 7.37
CA SER A 3 23.12 58.21 6.48
C SER A 3 22.19 57.05 6.88
N ALA A 4 21.78 56.29 5.87
CA ALA A 4 21.14 55.00 5.99
C ALA A 4 22.12 53.92 6.48
N PRO A 5 21.67 52.87 7.18
CA PRO A 5 22.41 51.62 7.27
C PRO A 5 22.10 50.74 6.06
N GLU A 6 23.17 50.34 5.39
CA GLU A 6 23.25 49.50 4.20
C GLU A 6 22.56 48.14 4.37
N ALA A 7 21.88 47.71 3.31
CA ALA A 7 21.47 46.34 3.12
C ALA A 7 22.69 45.48 2.76
N PRO A 8 22.91 44.33 3.41
CA PRO A 8 23.82 43.33 2.88
C PRO A 8 23.08 42.53 1.80
N THR A 9 23.33 42.90 0.55
CA THR A 9 23.15 42.05 -0.63
C THR A 9 24.03 40.82 -0.49
N ALA A 10 23.46 39.73 0.03
CA ALA A 10 23.99 38.39 -0.17
C ALA A 10 23.27 37.79 -1.38
N SER A 11 23.97 37.75 -2.51
CA SER A 11 23.58 37.02 -3.71
C SER A 11 23.30 35.56 -3.35
N VAL A 12 22.06 35.13 -3.54
CA VAL A 12 21.68 33.72 -3.51
C VAL A 12 22.48 33.00 -4.61
N PRO A 13 23.22 31.92 -4.30
CA PRO A 13 23.95 31.16 -5.31
C PRO A 13 22.99 30.65 -6.39
N ALA A 14 23.26 31.01 -7.63
CA ALA A 14 22.54 30.55 -8.82
C ALA A 14 22.94 29.10 -9.16
N GLU A 15 22.62 28.15 -8.28
CA GLU A 15 22.73 26.70 -8.54
C GLU A 15 21.60 25.95 -7.82
N ALA A 16 20.36 26.20 -8.27
CA ALA A 16 19.21 25.33 -8.02
C ALA A 16 18.16 25.47 -9.14
N VAL A 17 18.60 25.76 -10.37
CA VAL A 17 17.72 25.64 -11.52
C VAL A 17 17.74 24.18 -11.92
N ALA A 18 16.80 23.42 -11.35
CA ALA A 18 16.43 22.11 -11.86
C ALA A 18 16.20 22.23 -13.38
N PRO A 19 16.73 21.30 -14.20
CA PRO A 19 16.53 21.38 -15.64
C PRO A 19 15.03 21.34 -15.95
N ALA A 20 14.67 22.11 -16.98
CA ALA A 20 13.33 22.36 -17.49
C ALA A 20 12.37 21.19 -17.28
N ALA A 21 11.21 21.51 -16.71
CA ALA A 21 10.08 20.62 -16.55
C ALA A 21 9.78 19.92 -17.89
N ALA A 22 10.13 18.64 -17.95
CA ALA A 22 9.55 17.76 -18.94
C ALA A 22 8.04 17.73 -18.66
N THR A 23 7.23 18.02 -19.68
CA THR A 23 5.80 17.69 -19.70
C THR A 23 5.68 16.19 -19.48
N GLY A 24 5.45 15.79 -18.22
CA GLY A 24 5.59 14.42 -17.74
C GLY A 24 4.36 14.04 -16.93
N GLY A 25 3.77 12.90 -17.26
CA GLY A 25 2.58 12.36 -16.59
C GLY A 25 2.78 12.16 -15.08
N GLN A 26 1.67 11.91 -14.38
CA GLN A 26 1.66 11.63 -12.94
C GLN A 26 2.67 10.53 -12.54
N LYS A 27 3.37 10.74 -11.42
CA LYS A 27 4.32 9.77 -10.87
C LYS A 27 3.80 9.27 -9.53
N VAL A 28 3.44 7.99 -9.48
CA VAL A 28 2.96 7.33 -8.26
C VAL A 28 3.80 6.07 -8.04
N ASP A 29 4.74 6.17 -7.12
CA ASP A 29 5.57 5.06 -6.68
C ASP A 29 5.66 5.05 -5.13
N PRO A 30 6.27 4.03 -4.51
CA PRO A 30 6.37 3.96 -3.07
C PRO A 30 7.03 5.17 -2.38
N TRP A 31 7.83 5.96 -3.08
CA TRP A 31 8.62 7.05 -2.51
C TRP A 31 8.11 8.42 -2.93
N ASN A 32 7.60 8.54 -4.16
CA ASN A 32 7.19 9.79 -4.77
C ASN A 32 5.75 9.70 -5.25
N VAL A 33 4.96 10.68 -4.83
CA VAL A 33 3.62 10.93 -5.33
C VAL A 33 3.61 12.38 -5.80
N SER A 34 3.53 12.59 -7.11
CA SER A 34 3.39 13.90 -7.71
C SER A 34 2.33 13.86 -8.81
N GLY A 35 1.36 14.78 -8.74
CA GLY A 35 0.39 15.00 -9.80
C GLY A 35 1.05 15.48 -11.10
N GLU A 36 0.32 15.38 -12.21
CA GLU A 36 0.77 15.91 -13.50
C GLU A 36 0.96 17.43 -13.40
N VAL A 37 2.12 17.92 -13.86
CA VAL A 37 2.36 19.36 -13.97
C VAL A 37 1.76 19.82 -15.29
N GLY A 38 0.72 20.65 -15.24
CA GLY A 38 0.13 21.23 -16.45
C GLY A 38 1.10 22.17 -17.16
N GLU A 39 0.81 22.51 -18.43
CA GLU A 39 1.59 23.47 -19.23
C GLU A 39 1.70 24.86 -18.56
N ASP A 40 0.79 25.14 -17.63
CA ASP A 40 0.68 26.31 -16.77
C ASP A 40 1.53 26.23 -15.47
N GLY A 41 2.33 25.18 -15.30
CA GLY A 41 3.22 25.00 -14.14
C GLY A 41 2.52 24.64 -12.83
N LYS A 42 1.20 24.42 -12.86
CA LYS A 42 0.40 24.00 -11.69
C LYS A 42 0.33 22.47 -11.62
N VAL A 43 0.53 21.93 -10.42
CA VAL A 43 0.34 20.50 -10.14
C VAL A 43 -1.16 20.21 -10.12
N LYS A 44 -1.63 19.38 -11.05
CA LYS A 44 -3.02 18.92 -11.09
C LYS A 44 -3.25 17.82 -10.04
N ALA A 45 -4.50 17.70 -9.60
CA ALA A 45 -4.92 16.58 -8.77
C ALA A 45 -4.66 15.24 -9.49
N ILE A 46 -4.35 14.21 -8.71
CA ILE A 46 -4.00 12.88 -9.23
C ILE A 46 -5.20 12.27 -9.98
N ASP A 47 -4.99 11.81 -11.22
CA ASP A 47 -6.03 11.13 -11.99
C ASP A 47 -6.03 9.63 -11.64
N TYR A 48 -6.89 9.31 -10.68
CA TYR A 48 -7.05 7.95 -10.18
C TYR A 48 -7.63 6.98 -11.22
N LYS A 49 -8.39 7.43 -12.22
CA LYS A 49 -8.91 6.53 -13.27
C LYS A 49 -7.76 6.06 -14.16
N LYS A 50 -6.92 7.00 -14.58
CA LYS A 50 -5.71 6.68 -15.35
C LYS A 50 -4.75 5.75 -14.57
N ILE A 51 -4.63 5.92 -13.25
CA ILE A 51 -3.84 5.00 -12.40
C ILE A 51 -4.43 3.59 -12.40
N VAL A 52 -5.76 3.46 -12.33
CA VAL A 52 -6.40 2.12 -12.38
C VAL A 52 -6.03 1.39 -13.67
N ASP A 53 -6.07 2.09 -14.80
CA ASP A 53 -5.72 1.51 -16.10
C ASP A 53 -4.23 1.17 -16.19
N GLU A 54 -3.34 2.09 -15.77
CA GLU A 54 -1.89 1.87 -15.75
C GLU A 54 -1.46 0.71 -14.84
N PHE A 55 -2.12 0.58 -13.68
CA PHE A 55 -1.80 -0.46 -12.70
C PHE A 55 -2.58 -1.75 -12.98
N GLY A 56 -3.59 -1.72 -13.86
CA GLY A 56 -4.48 -2.84 -14.15
C GLY A 56 -5.27 -3.31 -12.93
N THR A 57 -5.74 -2.37 -12.09
CA THR A 57 -6.64 -2.65 -10.98
C THR A 57 -8.10 -2.60 -11.45
N LYS A 58 -9.05 -2.95 -10.58
CA LYS A 58 -10.49 -2.79 -10.87
C LYS A 58 -11.05 -1.68 -9.99
N LEU A 59 -11.97 -0.88 -10.51
CA LEU A 59 -12.71 0.10 -9.71
C LEU A 59 -13.70 -0.60 -8.79
N ILE A 60 -13.95 0.00 -7.63
CA ILE A 60 -15.05 -0.41 -6.75
C ILE A 60 -16.32 0.27 -7.27
N ASP A 61 -17.16 -0.51 -7.93
CA ASP A 61 -18.45 -0.07 -8.47
C ASP A 61 -19.58 -0.24 -7.44
N ASP A 62 -20.73 0.37 -7.73
CA ASP A 62 -21.90 0.32 -6.87
C ASP A 62 -22.41 -1.13 -6.69
N ALA A 63 -22.28 -1.97 -7.72
CA ALA A 63 -22.63 -3.38 -7.66
C ALA A 63 -21.80 -4.16 -6.64
N LEU A 64 -20.49 -3.88 -6.53
CA LEU A 64 -19.61 -4.47 -5.53
C LEU A 64 -19.93 -3.94 -4.12
N LEU A 65 -20.33 -2.67 -3.99
CA LEU A 65 -20.77 -2.11 -2.71
C LEU A 65 -22.08 -2.77 -2.23
N GLU A 66 -23.07 -2.91 -3.11
CA GLU A 66 -24.32 -3.62 -2.82
C GLU A 66 -24.07 -5.09 -2.48
N ARG A 67 -23.13 -5.73 -3.19
CA ARG A 67 -22.70 -7.09 -2.86
C ARG A 67 -22.07 -7.16 -1.47
N PHE A 68 -21.18 -6.22 -1.15
CA PHE A 68 -20.54 -6.16 0.17
C PHE A 68 -21.59 -6.04 1.28
N GLU A 69 -22.57 -5.15 1.10
CA GLU A 69 -23.66 -4.94 2.07
C GLU A 69 -24.51 -6.21 2.25
N ARG A 70 -24.87 -6.87 1.14
CA ARG A 70 -25.64 -8.12 1.16
C ARG A 70 -24.91 -9.25 1.87
N VAL A 71 -23.60 -9.37 1.64
CA VAL A 71 -22.78 -10.47 2.16
C VAL A 71 -22.44 -10.27 3.64
N THR A 72 -22.11 -9.04 4.03
CA THR A 72 -21.69 -8.74 5.40
C THR A 72 -22.85 -8.36 6.31
N GLY A 73 -24.00 -7.93 5.77
CA GLY A 73 -25.11 -7.37 6.53
C GLY A 73 -24.81 -5.97 7.10
N HIS A 74 -23.70 -5.35 6.72
CA HIS A 74 -23.28 -4.03 7.18
C HIS A 74 -23.20 -3.04 6.03
N LYS A 75 -23.69 -1.82 6.26
CA LYS A 75 -23.52 -0.71 5.32
C LYS A 75 -22.03 -0.50 5.03
N PRO A 76 -21.57 -0.47 3.76
CA PRO A 76 -20.16 -0.32 3.41
C PRO A 76 -19.58 0.95 4.04
N HIS A 77 -18.32 0.94 4.46
CA HIS A 77 -17.67 2.09 5.12
C HIS A 77 -17.78 3.36 4.27
N HIS A 78 -17.86 4.54 4.89
CA HIS A 78 -17.95 5.81 4.15
C HIS A 78 -16.75 6.02 3.21
N PHE A 79 -15.58 5.47 3.55
CA PHE A 79 -14.44 5.48 2.62
C PHE A 79 -14.72 4.75 1.29
N MET A 80 -15.48 3.65 1.32
CA MET A 80 -15.87 2.94 0.11
C MET A 80 -17.00 3.68 -0.60
N ARG A 81 -18.04 4.11 0.13
CA ARG A 81 -19.18 4.87 -0.44
C ARG A 81 -18.76 6.18 -1.10
N ARG A 82 -17.79 6.88 -0.52
CA ARG A 82 -17.29 8.18 -1.00
C ARG A 82 -16.12 8.05 -1.99
N GLN A 83 -15.82 6.84 -2.47
CA GLN A 83 -14.74 6.59 -3.44
C GLN A 83 -13.37 7.09 -2.96
N ILE A 84 -13.14 7.03 -1.64
CA ILE A 84 -11.82 7.22 -1.03
C ILE A 84 -11.03 5.93 -1.18
N VAL A 85 -11.65 4.79 -0.94
CA VAL A 85 -11.17 3.48 -1.41
C VAL A 85 -11.83 3.27 -2.76
N PHE A 86 -11.05 3.38 -3.83
CA PHE A 86 -11.57 3.50 -5.19
C PHE A 86 -11.26 2.30 -6.07
N SER A 87 -10.20 1.54 -5.74
CA SER A 87 -9.82 0.37 -6.53
C SER A 87 -9.50 -0.84 -5.68
N HIS A 88 -9.60 -2.02 -6.28
CA HIS A 88 -9.37 -3.30 -5.63
C HIS A 88 -8.66 -4.29 -6.57
N ARG A 89 -8.12 -5.36 -5.98
CA ARG A 89 -7.75 -6.59 -6.69
C ARG A 89 -8.37 -7.77 -5.97
N ASP A 90 -9.13 -8.58 -6.70
CA ASP A 90 -9.70 -9.84 -6.23
C ASP A 90 -10.56 -9.77 -4.95
N LEU A 91 -11.12 -8.59 -4.62
CA LEU A 91 -12.06 -8.45 -3.49
C LEU A 91 -13.24 -9.43 -3.59
N ASP A 92 -13.72 -9.70 -4.80
CA ASP A 92 -14.76 -10.70 -5.06
C ASP A 92 -14.43 -12.08 -4.50
N LEU A 93 -13.14 -12.49 -4.55
CA LEU A 93 -12.71 -13.78 -4.02
C LEU A 93 -12.73 -13.82 -2.49
N ILE A 94 -12.52 -12.67 -1.84
CA ILE A 94 -12.65 -12.56 -0.39
C ILE A 94 -14.12 -12.62 0.01
N LEU A 95 -15.01 -11.95 -0.73
CA LEU A 95 -16.45 -12.04 -0.51
C LEU A 95 -16.97 -13.46 -0.73
N ASP A 96 -16.56 -14.13 -1.82
CA ASP A 96 -16.89 -15.55 -2.08
C ASP A 96 -16.48 -16.46 -0.91
N ARG A 97 -15.29 -16.23 -0.33
CA ARG A 97 -14.78 -17.00 0.81
C ARG A 97 -15.56 -16.71 2.08
N TYR A 98 -15.90 -15.46 2.31
CA TYR A 98 -16.71 -15.07 3.46
C TYR A 98 -18.11 -15.72 3.38
N GLU A 99 -18.75 -15.72 2.20
CA GLU A 99 -20.03 -16.43 1.96
C GLU A 99 -19.92 -17.94 2.25
N ARG A 100 -18.77 -18.55 1.92
CA ARG A 100 -18.49 -19.98 2.16
C ARG A 100 -17.96 -20.29 3.57
N LYS A 101 -17.79 -19.27 4.43
CA LYS A 101 -17.16 -19.38 5.76
C LYS A 101 -15.73 -19.95 5.71
N GLU A 102 -15.01 -19.71 4.61
CA GLU A 102 -13.62 -20.09 4.47
C GLU A 102 -12.69 -19.02 5.09
N PRO A 103 -11.57 -19.43 5.71
CA PRO A 103 -10.66 -18.49 6.36
C PRO A 103 -9.88 -17.62 5.35
N PHE A 104 -9.69 -16.37 5.73
CA PHE A 104 -8.73 -15.41 5.17
C PHE A 104 -8.25 -14.51 6.30
N PHE A 105 -7.23 -13.69 6.06
CA PHE A 105 -6.73 -12.74 7.06
C PHE A 105 -6.49 -11.36 6.46
N ILE A 106 -6.42 -10.34 7.32
CA ILE A 106 -6.14 -8.98 6.90
C ILE A 106 -4.68 -8.68 7.21
N TYR A 107 -3.97 -8.07 6.27
CA TYR A 107 -2.59 -7.64 6.45
C TYR A 107 -2.45 -6.15 6.11
N THR A 108 -1.88 -5.40 7.04
CA THR A 108 -1.45 -4.02 6.78
C THR A 108 -0.14 -3.75 7.51
N GLY A 109 0.41 -2.55 7.35
CA GLY A 109 1.56 -2.18 8.16
C GLY A 109 2.02 -0.75 8.00
N ARG A 110 3.12 -0.46 8.69
CA ARG A 110 3.68 0.87 8.86
C ARG A 110 5.20 0.84 8.90
N GLY A 111 5.81 1.82 8.26
CA GLY A 111 7.21 2.18 8.51
C GLY A 111 7.30 3.29 9.57
N PRO A 112 7.94 3.07 10.73
CA PRO A 112 8.00 4.07 11.79
C PRO A 112 9.02 5.18 11.47
N SER A 113 8.54 6.29 10.92
CA SER A 113 9.33 7.46 10.48
C SER A 113 9.56 8.52 11.59
N SER A 114 8.75 8.52 12.65
CA SER A 114 8.81 9.51 13.73
C SER A 114 8.04 9.01 14.95
N ASP A 115 8.23 9.65 16.11
CA ASP A 115 7.50 9.32 17.35
C ASP A 115 5.98 9.45 17.21
N SER A 116 5.52 10.38 16.37
CA SER A 116 4.10 10.67 16.23
C SER A 116 3.60 10.42 14.82
N MET A 117 2.45 9.76 14.72
CA MET A 117 1.67 9.65 13.49
C MET A 117 0.94 10.97 13.18
N HIS A 118 0.62 11.18 11.90
CA HIS A 118 -0.30 12.22 11.44
C HIS A 118 -1.59 11.61 10.94
N ILE A 119 -2.63 12.43 10.77
CA ILE A 119 -3.99 12.00 10.40
C ILE A 119 -4.02 11.12 9.13
N GLY A 120 -3.16 11.39 8.14
CA GLY A 120 -3.05 10.56 6.94
C GLY A 120 -2.60 9.12 7.17
N HIS A 121 -1.85 8.87 8.26
CA HIS A 121 -1.44 7.50 8.61
C HIS A 121 -2.56 6.71 9.26
N VAL A 122 -3.58 7.38 9.81
CA VAL A 122 -4.67 6.75 10.53
C VAL A 122 -5.74 6.21 9.58
N ILE A 123 -5.89 6.80 8.38
CA ILE A 123 -6.90 6.40 7.39
C ILE A 123 -6.84 4.90 7.02
N PRO A 124 -5.69 4.31 6.64
CA PRO A 124 -5.64 2.89 6.32
C PRO A 124 -5.97 2.01 7.53
N PHE A 125 -5.57 2.42 8.73
CA PHE A 125 -5.83 1.66 9.95
C PHE A 125 -7.29 1.73 10.40
N GLN A 126 -7.97 2.87 10.25
CA GLN A 126 -9.41 2.97 10.50
C GLN A 126 -10.20 2.03 9.60
N LEU A 127 -9.88 2.01 8.30
CA LEU A 127 -10.47 1.07 7.36
C LEU A 127 -10.19 -0.38 7.78
N THR A 128 -8.95 -0.66 8.16
CA THR A 128 -8.52 -2.00 8.58
C THR A 128 -9.27 -2.47 9.84
N LYS A 129 -9.45 -1.58 10.82
CA LYS A 129 -10.22 -1.86 12.04
C LYS A 129 -11.66 -2.23 11.67
N TRP A 130 -12.31 -1.38 10.87
CA TRP A 130 -13.68 -1.63 10.43
C TRP A 130 -13.81 -2.95 9.64
N LEU A 131 -12.88 -3.23 8.72
CA LEU A 131 -12.85 -4.49 7.99
C LEU A 131 -12.66 -5.70 8.91
N SER A 132 -11.77 -5.62 9.91
CA SER A 132 -11.55 -6.71 10.86
C SER A 132 -12.78 -6.99 11.73
N ASP A 133 -13.50 -5.95 12.14
CA ASP A 133 -14.72 -6.09 12.94
C ASP A 133 -15.88 -6.66 12.12
N VAL A 134 -16.11 -6.14 10.91
CA VAL A 134 -17.22 -6.58 10.03
C VAL A 134 -17.00 -7.98 9.48
N LEU A 135 -15.76 -8.31 9.10
CA LEU A 135 -15.43 -9.59 8.48
C LEU A 135 -15.01 -10.66 9.48
N ASP A 136 -14.95 -10.34 10.78
CA ASP A 136 -14.50 -11.26 11.84
C ASP A 136 -13.21 -12.01 11.44
N ALA A 137 -12.23 -11.27 10.92
CA ALA A 137 -11.01 -11.80 10.34
C ALA A 137 -9.78 -11.42 11.18
N PRO A 138 -8.80 -12.32 11.33
CA PRO A 138 -7.57 -12.05 12.05
C PRO A 138 -6.76 -11.00 11.29
N LEU A 139 -6.18 -10.07 12.04
CA LEU A 139 -5.41 -8.96 11.53
C LEU A 139 -3.94 -9.13 11.91
N VAL A 140 -3.07 -8.99 10.92
CA VAL A 140 -1.64 -8.88 11.11
C VAL A 140 -1.19 -7.48 10.72
N VAL A 141 -0.60 -6.77 11.67
CA VAL A 141 0.02 -5.46 11.46
C VAL A 141 1.52 -5.59 11.53
N ARG A 142 2.20 -5.22 10.45
CA ARG A 142 3.65 -5.22 10.40
C ARG A 142 4.22 -3.84 10.62
N PHE A 143 5.24 -3.76 11.44
CA PHE A 143 6.18 -2.66 11.44
C PHE A 143 7.45 -3.02 10.67
N TRP A 144 7.74 -2.28 9.61
CA TRP A 144 8.93 -2.48 8.80
C TRP A 144 9.91 -1.31 8.93
N MET A 145 11.21 -1.61 8.88
CA MET A 145 12.25 -0.62 9.21
C MET A 145 12.86 0.04 7.97
N SER A 146 12.05 0.25 6.94
CA SER A 146 12.53 0.70 5.64
C SER A 146 11.47 1.42 4.79
N ARG A 147 11.41 2.74 4.84
CA ARG A 147 10.89 3.56 3.72
C ARG A 147 11.30 5.02 3.86
N GLY A 148 11.85 5.57 2.76
CA GLY A 148 11.89 7.00 2.42
C GLY A 148 12.79 7.87 3.29
N ASP A 149 13.62 8.72 2.63
CA ASP A 149 14.49 9.83 3.08
C ASP A 149 15.26 9.75 4.42
N GLU A 150 14.67 9.21 5.48
CA GLU A 150 15.30 8.95 6.75
C GLU A 150 14.82 7.65 7.42
N LYS A 151 15.53 6.52 7.20
CA LYS A 151 15.90 5.56 8.28
C LYS A 151 16.62 4.29 7.83
N PHE A 152 17.60 3.91 8.67
CA PHE A 152 18.57 2.80 8.69
C PHE A 152 19.09 2.26 7.35
N LEU A 153 18.22 1.66 6.53
CA LEU A 153 18.59 1.12 5.22
C LEU A 153 18.57 2.21 4.13
N PHE A 154 17.90 3.34 4.36
CA PHE A 154 17.75 4.44 3.39
C PHE A 154 18.47 5.73 3.78
N SER A 155 18.85 5.91 5.06
CA SER A 155 19.69 7.02 5.51
C SER A 155 20.70 6.56 6.58
N GLU A 156 21.89 7.15 6.54
CA GLU A 156 23.01 6.86 7.46
C GLU A 156 22.85 7.47 8.86
N LYS A 157 21.75 8.19 9.12
CA LYS A 157 21.64 9.09 10.29
C LYS A 157 20.96 8.51 11.52
N ARG A 158 20.34 7.33 11.46
CA ARG A 158 19.52 6.79 12.57
C ARG A 158 19.99 5.43 13.04
N THR A 159 19.95 5.19 14.34
CA THR A 159 20.38 3.92 14.93
C THR A 159 19.27 2.88 14.95
N VAL A 160 19.61 1.61 15.20
CA VAL A 160 18.64 0.52 15.31
C VAL A 160 17.74 0.72 16.52
N GLU A 161 18.31 1.20 17.62
CA GLU A 161 17.65 1.42 18.90
C GLU A 161 16.59 2.52 18.79
N GLU A 162 16.88 3.62 18.09
CA GLU A 162 15.91 4.68 17.81
C GLU A 162 14.72 4.15 16.99
N VAL A 163 15.01 3.32 15.98
CA VAL A 163 13.98 2.72 15.14
C VAL A 163 13.07 1.76 15.94
N GLN A 164 13.65 0.97 16.83
CA GLN A 164 12.90 0.11 17.75
C GLN A 164 12.05 0.94 18.74
N HIS A 165 12.58 2.06 19.24
CA HIS A 165 11.81 2.98 20.08
C HIS A 165 10.59 3.53 19.33
N TYR A 166 10.77 4.05 18.12
CA TYR A 166 9.66 4.54 17.29
C TYR A 166 8.63 3.44 16.98
N THR A 167 9.08 2.20 16.84
CA THR A 167 8.19 1.05 16.61
C THR A 167 7.25 0.85 17.78
N ARG A 168 7.77 0.88 19.02
CA ARG A 168 6.93 0.74 20.22
C ARG A 168 5.99 1.93 20.40
N GLU A 169 6.45 3.16 20.18
CA GLU A 169 5.58 4.34 20.28
C GLU A 169 4.48 4.36 19.19
N ASN A 170 4.81 3.97 17.96
CA ASN A 170 3.81 3.84 16.89
C ASN A 170 2.88 2.64 17.13
N ALA A 171 3.32 1.59 17.82
CA ALA A 171 2.45 0.48 18.22
C ALA A 171 1.35 0.99 19.18
N LYS A 172 1.70 1.89 20.12
CA LYS A 172 0.70 2.55 20.98
C LYS A 172 -0.30 3.35 20.16
N ASP A 173 0.17 4.10 19.15
CA ASP A 173 -0.71 4.85 18.24
C ASP A 173 -1.68 3.93 17.49
N ILE A 174 -1.21 2.78 16.98
CA ILE A 174 -2.06 1.81 16.28
C ILE A 174 -3.07 1.19 17.24
N ILE A 175 -2.65 0.78 18.44
CA ILE A 175 -3.55 0.19 19.45
C ILE A 175 -4.64 1.19 19.86
N ALA A 176 -4.29 2.49 19.96
CA ALA A 176 -5.23 3.56 20.28
C ALA A 176 -6.35 3.77 19.23
N ILE A 177 -6.23 3.19 18.03
CA ILE A 177 -7.31 3.16 17.03
C ILE A 177 -8.46 2.24 17.48
N GLY A 178 -8.18 1.30 18.39
CA GLY A 178 -9.17 0.42 19.00
C GLY A 178 -9.29 -0.93 18.31
N PHE A 179 -8.16 -1.54 17.91
CA PHE A 179 -8.15 -2.92 17.42
C PHE A 179 -8.48 -3.92 18.53
N ASN A 180 -9.12 -5.04 18.18
CA ASN A 180 -9.36 -6.11 19.14
C ASN A 180 -8.06 -6.89 19.42
N PRO A 181 -7.59 -6.95 20.69
CA PRO A 181 -6.38 -7.69 21.06
C PRO A 181 -6.49 -9.20 20.80
N GLU A 182 -7.67 -9.80 20.81
CA GLU A 182 -7.80 -11.25 20.56
C GLU A 182 -7.59 -11.61 19.09
N ARG A 183 -7.77 -10.65 18.18
CA ARG A 183 -7.73 -10.84 16.72
C ARG A 183 -6.55 -10.17 16.03
N THR A 184 -5.76 -9.41 16.76
CA THR A 184 -4.73 -8.55 16.17
C THR A 184 -3.34 -8.94 16.65
N PHE A 185 -2.47 -9.27 15.71
CA PHE A 185 -1.05 -9.50 15.96
C PHE A 185 -0.23 -8.37 15.34
N ILE A 186 0.55 -7.69 16.16
CA ILE A 186 1.46 -6.61 15.73
C ILE A 186 2.88 -7.15 15.82
N PHE A 187 3.72 -6.95 14.81
CA PHE A 187 5.12 -7.39 14.93
C PHE A 187 6.11 -6.42 14.29
N SER A 188 7.29 -6.34 14.90
CA SER A 188 8.47 -5.68 14.36
C SER A 188 9.26 -6.66 13.50
N ASP A 189 9.78 -6.20 12.36
CA ASP A 189 10.67 -7.01 11.52
C ASP A 189 11.86 -7.57 12.30
N TYR A 190 12.48 -6.79 13.18
CA TYR A 190 13.65 -7.25 13.95
C TYR A 190 13.30 -8.37 14.94
N ASP A 191 12.16 -8.28 15.62
CA ASP A 191 11.79 -9.21 16.70
C ASP A 191 11.13 -10.49 16.16
N TYR A 192 10.52 -10.41 14.98
CA TYR A 192 9.83 -11.54 14.35
C TYR A 192 10.66 -12.27 13.29
N MET A 193 11.81 -11.71 12.87
CA MET A 193 12.66 -12.35 11.88
C MET A 193 13.12 -13.74 12.34
N GLY A 194 12.89 -14.76 11.51
CA GLY A 194 13.30 -16.14 11.80
C GLY A 194 12.22 -17.15 11.43
N GLY A 195 12.45 -18.42 11.80
CA GLY A 195 11.48 -19.51 11.64
C GLY A 195 10.89 -19.62 10.23
N ASN A 196 9.57 -19.83 10.14
CA ASN A 196 8.86 -19.95 8.88
C ASN A 196 8.78 -18.62 8.11
N PHE A 197 8.83 -17.48 8.80
CA PHE A 197 8.86 -16.17 8.14
C PHE A 197 10.12 -16.03 7.27
N TYR A 198 11.30 -16.34 7.81
CA TYR A 198 12.56 -16.31 7.03
C TYR A 198 12.59 -17.33 5.89
N LYS A 199 11.99 -18.52 6.08
CA LYS A 199 11.82 -19.50 4.99
C LYS A 199 11.01 -18.93 3.83
N ASN A 200 9.97 -18.14 4.09
CA ASN A 200 9.22 -17.48 3.02
C ASN A 200 9.99 -16.34 2.37
N ILE A 201 10.75 -15.57 3.15
CA ILE A 201 11.62 -14.50 2.61
C ILE A 201 12.59 -15.08 1.59
N THR A 202 13.25 -16.20 1.92
CA THR A 202 14.18 -16.85 0.98
C THR A 202 13.49 -17.42 -0.26
N ARG A 203 12.30 -18.02 -0.11
CA ARG A 203 11.48 -18.52 -1.24
C ARG A 203 11.06 -17.40 -2.20
N VAL A 204 10.68 -16.24 -1.65
CA VAL A 204 10.27 -15.06 -2.43
C VAL A 204 11.49 -14.39 -3.06
N ALA A 205 12.56 -14.15 -2.29
CA ALA A 205 13.79 -13.53 -2.77
C ALA A 205 14.40 -14.31 -3.95
N LYS A 206 14.33 -15.65 -3.95
CA LYS A 206 14.79 -16.48 -5.07
C LYS A 206 14.04 -16.22 -6.38
N ARG A 207 12.81 -15.69 -6.33
CA ARG A 207 11.97 -15.42 -7.51
C ARG A 207 12.04 -13.98 -8.00
N ILE A 208 12.39 -13.04 -7.12
CA ILE A 208 12.53 -11.64 -7.49
C ILE A 208 13.93 -11.45 -8.08
N THR A 209 14.01 -11.27 -9.40
CA THR A 209 15.28 -10.96 -10.05
C THR A 209 15.66 -9.49 -9.83
N VAL A 210 16.95 -9.16 -9.88
CA VAL A 210 17.42 -7.78 -9.84
C VAL A 210 16.75 -6.94 -10.93
N ASN A 211 16.59 -7.47 -12.14
CA ASN A 211 15.90 -6.78 -13.23
C ASN A 211 14.44 -6.46 -12.90
N THR A 212 13.73 -7.39 -12.24
CA THR A 212 12.37 -7.14 -11.74
C THR A 212 12.37 -6.01 -10.71
N ALA A 213 13.33 -6.02 -9.78
CA ALA A 213 13.45 -4.97 -8.78
C ALA A 213 13.76 -3.61 -9.43
N LYS A 214 14.68 -3.53 -10.40
CA LYS A 214 14.96 -2.31 -11.16
C LYS A 214 13.74 -1.80 -11.92
N ALA A 215 13.00 -2.69 -12.58
CA ALA A 215 11.83 -2.32 -13.39
C ALA A 215 10.63 -1.85 -12.55
N VAL A 216 10.39 -2.46 -11.40
CA VAL A 216 9.21 -2.16 -10.56
C VAL A 216 9.48 -1.02 -9.57
N PHE A 217 10.67 -0.99 -9.00
CA PHE A 217 11.05 -0.10 -7.91
C PHE A 217 12.02 1.01 -8.34
N GLY A 218 12.49 1.00 -9.58
CA GLY A 218 13.42 2.02 -10.09
C GLY A 218 14.80 2.00 -9.41
N PHE A 219 15.18 0.88 -8.78
CA PHE A 219 16.50 0.74 -8.19
C PHE A 219 17.58 0.69 -9.27
N ASP A 220 18.76 1.18 -8.93
CA ASP A 220 19.96 1.21 -9.77
C ASP A 220 21.10 0.40 -9.12
N ASP A 221 22.27 0.37 -9.77
CA ASP A 221 23.44 -0.33 -9.23
C ASP A 221 24.11 0.39 -8.04
N SER A 222 23.67 1.63 -7.73
CA SER A 222 24.11 2.37 -6.53
C SER A 222 23.27 2.04 -5.28
N SER A 223 22.10 1.42 -5.48
CA SER A 223 21.20 1.03 -4.41
C SER A 223 21.75 -0.13 -3.58
N ASN A 224 21.72 -0.03 -2.25
CA ASN A 224 22.23 -1.09 -1.38
C ASN A 224 21.41 -2.39 -1.50
N ILE A 225 22.07 -3.52 -1.23
CA ILE A 225 21.48 -4.86 -1.30
C ILE A 225 20.26 -5.03 -0.38
N GLY A 226 20.21 -4.30 0.73
CA GLY A 226 19.10 -4.32 1.67
C GLY A 226 17.82 -3.75 1.08
N LYS A 227 17.90 -2.66 0.30
CA LYS A 227 16.76 -2.04 -0.41
C LYS A 227 16.13 -3.00 -1.41
N VAL A 228 16.95 -3.72 -2.17
CA VAL A 228 16.49 -4.71 -3.16
C VAL A 228 15.84 -5.92 -2.46
N HIS A 229 16.49 -6.41 -1.39
CA HIS A 229 15.98 -7.56 -0.62
C HIS A 229 14.71 -7.23 0.18
N PHE A 230 14.51 -5.97 0.56
CA PHE A 230 13.37 -5.52 1.37
C PHE A 230 12.02 -5.87 0.75
N ALA A 231 11.89 -5.81 -0.58
CA ALA A 231 10.67 -6.20 -1.28
C ALA A 231 10.24 -7.65 -0.97
N ALA A 232 11.20 -8.57 -0.82
CA ALA A 232 10.94 -9.96 -0.46
C ALA A 232 10.46 -10.09 0.99
N ILE A 233 10.98 -9.25 1.88
CA ILE A 233 10.51 -9.19 3.26
C ILE A 233 9.05 -8.74 3.26
N GLN A 234 8.71 -7.58 2.66
CA GLN A 234 7.34 -7.05 2.60
C GLN A 234 6.33 -8.06 2.01
N ALA A 235 6.72 -8.72 0.91
CA ALA A 235 5.91 -9.73 0.25
C ALA A 235 5.62 -10.96 1.15
N SER A 236 6.58 -11.36 1.99
CA SER A 236 6.45 -12.57 2.82
C SER A 236 5.37 -12.46 3.90
N SER A 237 5.04 -11.24 4.34
CA SER A 237 3.97 -11.01 5.32
C SER A 237 2.57 -11.17 4.74
N ALA A 238 2.43 -11.24 3.41
CA ALA A 238 1.17 -11.52 2.74
C ALA A 238 0.79 -13.01 2.72
N PHE A 239 1.67 -13.91 3.21
CA PHE A 239 1.43 -15.35 3.20
C PHE A 239 1.15 -15.88 4.62
N ALA A 240 0.05 -16.61 4.80
CA ALA A 240 -0.37 -17.11 6.12
C ALA A 240 0.65 -18.06 6.76
N ASN A 241 1.39 -18.85 5.96
CA ASN A 241 2.42 -19.75 6.50
C ASN A 241 3.64 -19.03 7.11
N SER A 242 3.73 -17.71 6.98
CA SER A 242 4.66 -16.88 7.77
C SER A 242 4.28 -16.77 9.24
N PHE A 243 3.03 -17.09 9.60
CA PHE A 243 2.49 -16.99 10.95
C PHE A 243 1.93 -18.34 11.44
N PRO A 244 2.79 -19.35 11.65
CA PRO A 244 2.35 -20.68 12.05
C PRO A 244 1.64 -20.71 13.41
N HIS A 245 2.00 -19.78 14.30
CA HIS A 245 1.34 -19.62 15.61
C HIS A 245 -0.10 -19.11 15.51
N ILE A 246 -0.50 -18.53 14.36
CA ILE A 246 -1.86 -18.06 14.08
C ILE A 246 -2.60 -19.10 13.23
N PHE A 247 -2.01 -19.52 12.10
CA PHE A 247 -2.72 -20.30 11.08
C PHE A 247 -2.40 -21.81 11.10
N GLY A 248 -1.50 -22.25 11.98
CA GLY A 248 -1.04 -23.64 12.10
C GLY A 248 0.24 -23.94 11.31
N GLU A 249 0.81 -25.12 11.56
CA GLU A 249 2.11 -25.53 10.98
C GLU A 249 2.00 -26.23 9.62
N ASP A 250 0.79 -26.62 9.19
CA ASP A 250 0.59 -27.32 7.92
C ASP A 250 0.69 -26.35 6.73
N ASP A 251 1.88 -26.28 6.12
CA ASP A 251 2.17 -25.52 4.91
C ASP A 251 1.16 -25.79 3.77
N LYS A 252 0.58 -27.00 3.67
CA LYS A 252 -0.35 -27.33 2.57
C LYS A 252 -1.72 -26.67 2.75
N ARG A 253 -2.15 -26.43 3.98
CA ARG A 253 -3.42 -25.75 4.30
C ARG A 253 -3.22 -24.24 4.33
N THR A 254 -2.20 -23.79 5.06
CA THR A 254 -1.92 -22.36 5.26
C THR A 254 -1.62 -21.62 3.96
N THR A 255 -0.95 -22.25 3.00
CA THR A 255 -0.65 -21.62 1.69
C THR A 255 -1.88 -21.33 0.83
N GLN A 256 -3.05 -21.89 1.18
CA GLN A 256 -4.32 -21.65 0.48
C GLN A 256 -5.12 -20.48 1.07
N ILE A 257 -4.73 -19.97 2.25
CA ILE A 257 -5.41 -18.87 2.94
C ILE A 257 -4.94 -17.55 2.29
N PRO A 258 -5.82 -16.83 1.56
CA PRO A 258 -5.47 -15.53 1.01
C PRO A 258 -5.45 -14.46 2.10
N CYS A 259 -4.76 -13.36 1.81
CA CYS A 259 -4.85 -12.16 2.63
C CYS A 259 -5.58 -11.04 1.89
N LEU A 260 -6.21 -10.15 2.65
CA LEU A 260 -6.76 -8.88 2.21
C LEU A 260 -5.86 -7.74 2.71
N ILE A 261 -5.40 -6.89 1.80
CA ILE A 261 -4.43 -5.83 2.10
C ILE A 261 -5.07 -4.46 1.83
N PRO A 262 -5.56 -3.76 2.87
CA PRO A 262 -5.91 -2.36 2.80
C PRO A 262 -4.63 -1.50 2.84
N CYS A 263 -4.36 -0.80 1.74
CA CYS A 263 -3.20 0.08 1.62
C CYS A 263 -3.51 1.30 0.74
N ALA A 264 -2.63 2.30 0.77
CA ALA A 264 -2.67 3.36 -0.24
C ALA A 264 -2.09 2.82 -1.57
N ILE A 265 -2.49 3.44 -2.68
CA ILE A 265 -2.14 2.97 -4.03
C ILE A 265 -0.62 2.95 -4.31
N ASP A 266 0.19 3.72 -3.59
CA ASP A 266 1.67 3.72 -3.67
C ASP A 266 2.30 2.38 -3.26
N GLN A 267 1.57 1.52 -2.55
CA GLN A 267 2.05 0.22 -2.12
C GLN A 267 1.75 -0.91 -3.13
N ASP A 268 0.91 -0.66 -4.13
CA ASP A 268 0.53 -1.67 -5.14
C ASP A 268 1.75 -2.31 -5.84
N PRO A 269 2.84 -1.59 -6.19
CA PRO A 269 4.02 -2.20 -6.82
C PRO A 269 4.62 -3.37 -6.01
N TYR A 270 4.66 -3.29 -4.68
CA TYR A 270 5.12 -4.39 -3.82
C TYR A 270 4.20 -5.61 -3.92
N PHE A 271 2.90 -5.39 -3.90
CA PHE A 271 1.93 -6.47 -3.89
C PHE A 271 1.67 -7.05 -5.28
N ARG A 272 1.92 -6.29 -6.35
CA ARG A 272 1.94 -6.79 -7.72
C ARG A 272 3.03 -7.86 -7.88
N VAL A 273 4.26 -7.57 -7.42
CA VAL A 273 5.35 -8.56 -7.39
C VAL A 273 5.03 -9.73 -6.46
N THR A 274 4.40 -9.46 -5.32
CA THR A 274 3.94 -10.51 -4.39
C THR A 274 2.96 -11.48 -5.06
N ARG A 275 2.01 -10.99 -5.86
CA ARG A 275 1.03 -11.81 -6.59
C ARG A 275 1.68 -12.70 -7.65
N ASP A 276 2.68 -12.20 -8.36
CA ASP A 276 3.45 -12.96 -9.33
C ASP A 276 4.27 -14.06 -8.63
N CYS A 277 4.91 -13.72 -7.51
CA CYS A 277 5.63 -14.68 -6.68
C CYS A 277 4.69 -15.75 -6.11
N ALA A 278 3.48 -15.37 -5.67
CA ALA A 278 2.47 -16.28 -5.15
C ALA A 278 2.06 -17.32 -6.20
N ALA A 279 1.81 -16.90 -7.44
CA ALA A 279 1.48 -17.81 -8.54
C ALA A 279 2.61 -18.83 -8.77
N GLY A 280 3.87 -18.35 -8.77
CA GLY A 280 5.03 -19.21 -8.92
C GLY A 280 5.21 -20.21 -7.77
N LEU A 281 4.99 -19.78 -6.53
CA LEU A 281 5.07 -20.61 -5.32
C LEU A 281 3.82 -21.48 -5.10
N ARG A 282 2.79 -21.33 -5.94
CA ARG A 282 1.46 -21.95 -5.78
C ARG A 282 0.76 -21.55 -4.48
N TYR A 283 1.02 -20.35 -3.97
CA TYR A 283 0.33 -19.79 -2.82
C TYR A 283 -0.92 -19.01 -3.27
N ALA A 284 -1.86 -18.80 -2.36
CA ALA A 284 -3.00 -17.92 -2.59
C ALA A 284 -2.51 -16.49 -2.88
N LYS A 285 -3.09 -15.85 -3.90
CA LYS A 285 -2.74 -14.47 -4.24
C LYS A 285 -3.36 -13.52 -3.20
N PRO A 286 -2.62 -12.49 -2.75
CA PRO A 286 -3.19 -11.46 -1.91
C PRO A 286 -4.21 -10.62 -2.68
N SER A 287 -5.31 -10.28 -2.02
CA SER A 287 -6.32 -9.33 -2.48
C SER A 287 -6.00 -7.94 -1.91
N LEU A 288 -6.34 -6.89 -2.64
CA LEU A 288 -5.95 -5.50 -2.30
C LEU A 288 -7.15 -4.57 -2.31
N LEU A 289 -7.12 -3.58 -1.43
CA LEU A 289 -7.99 -2.40 -1.43
C LEU A 289 -7.12 -1.16 -1.40
N HIS A 290 -7.28 -0.29 -2.40
CA HIS A 290 -6.45 0.90 -2.55
C HIS A 290 -7.22 2.16 -2.16
N SER A 291 -6.67 2.89 -1.19
CA SER A 291 -7.13 4.22 -0.84
C SER A 291 -6.44 5.31 -1.66
N ARG A 292 -7.15 6.41 -1.87
CA ARG A 292 -6.59 7.70 -2.27
C ARG A 292 -5.67 8.24 -1.17
N PHE A 293 -4.83 9.19 -1.55
CA PHE A 293 -4.02 9.90 -0.57
C PHE A 293 -4.86 10.97 0.11
N LEU A 294 -4.57 11.21 1.38
CA LEU A 294 -5.00 12.44 2.02
C LEU A 294 -4.00 13.52 1.61
N ASP A 295 -4.49 14.56 0.93
CA ASP A 295 -3.67 15.68 0.47
C ASP A 295 -2.96 16.37 1.65
N ALA A 296 -1.80 16.98 1.41
CA ALA A 296 -1.17 17.82 2.41
C ALA A 296 -1.94 19.13 2.61
N LEU A 297 -1.67 19.82 3.72
CA LEU A 297 -2.30 21.11 4.01
C LEU A 297 -2.08 22.12 2.88
N GLN A 298 -0.90 22.11 2.23
CA GLN A 298 -0.54 23.07 1.17
C GLN A 298 -1.34 22.92 -0.13
N GLY A 299 -2.07 21.82 -0.34
CA GLY A 299 -2.93 21.66 -1.51
C GLY A 299 -2.83 20.30 -2.20
N PRO A 300 -3.71 20.10 -3.22
CA PRO A 300 -3.83 18.84 -3.94
C PRO A 300 -2.56 18.47 -4.70
N GLY A 301 -2.20 17.19 -4.67
CA GLY A 301 -1.04 16.64 -5.40
C GLY A 301 0.27 16.61 -4.62
N SER A 302 0.25 17.01 -3.35
CA SER A 302 1.37 16.82 -2.40
C SER A 302 0.94 15.91 -1.24
N LYS A 303 1.84 15.02 -0.80
CA LYS A 303 1.60 14.08 0.30
C LYS A 303 2.06 14.68 1.63
N MET A 304 1.30 14.46 2.70
CA MET A 304 1.75 14.81 4.05
C MET A 304 3.08 14.13 4.38
N SER A 305 4.04 14.91 4.87
CA SER A 305 5.32 14.41 5.35
C SER A 305 5.48 14.71 6.83
N ALA A 306 5.85 13.69 7.61
CA ALA A 306 6.21 13.87 9.01
C ALA A 306 7.42 14.79 9.21
N SER A 307 8.24 14.98 8.16
CA SER A 307 9.42 15.85 8.17
C SER A 307 9.08 17.34 8.00
N ILE A 308 7.86 17.67 7.55
CA ILE A 308 7.41 19.05 7.33
C ILE A 308 6.21 19.33 8.24
N GLU A 309 6.47 19.97 9.38
CA GLU A 309 5.45 20.20 10.42
C GLU A 309 4.26 21.04 9.94
N SER A 310 4.50 21.94 8.98
CA SER A 310 3.46 22.76 8.36
C SER A 310 2.60 21.99 7.36
N SER A 311 3.01 20.80 6.92
CA SER A 311 2.30 20.00 5.91
C SER A 311 1.23 19.08 6.49
N ALA A 312 1.35 18.74 7.77
CA ALA A 312 0.58 17.67 8.40
C ALA A 312 -0.01 18.08 9.75
N ILE A 313 -1.17 17.50 10.05
CA ILE A 313 -1.77 17.53 11.39
C ILE A 313 -1.37 16.25 12.11
N PHE A 314 -0.64 16.39 13.20
CA PHE A 314 -0.19 15.26 14.00
C PHE A 314 -1.27 14.82 14.98
N MET A 315 -1.27 13.53 15.33
CA MET A 315 -2.20 12.98 16.31
C MET A 315 -1.98 13.53 17.73
N LYS A 316 -0.80 14.12 17.99
CA LYS A 316 -0.46 14.81 19.23
C LYS A 316 -0.78 16.31 19.23
N ASP A 317 -1.25 16.87 18.13
CA ASP A 317 -1.55 18.31 18.05
C ASP A 317 -2.74 18.64 18.98
N THR A 318 -2.63 19.76 19.70
CA THR A 318 -3.73 20.30 20.50
C THR A 318 -4.81 20.94 19.61
N PRO A 319 -6.07 21.06 20.07
CA PRO A 319 -7.13 21.72 19.30
C PRO A 319 -6.73 23.11 18.77
N LYS A 320 -5.98 23.89 19.58
CA LYS A 320 -5.46 25.20 19.19
C LYS A 320 -4.43 25.12 18.05
N GLN A 321 -3.56 24.10 18.07
CA GLN A 321 -2.59 23.87 16.99
C GLN A 321 -3.29 23.42 15.71
N ILE A 322 -4.28 22.52 15.81
CA ILE A 322 -5.09 22.05 14.69
C ILE A 322 -5.77 23.24 14.01
N GLN A 323 -6.46 24.07 14.79
CA GLN A 323 -7.13 25.27 14.28
C GLN A 323 -6.13 26.25 13.63
N GLY A 324 -4.98 26.49 14.27
CA GLY A 324 -3.93 27.35 13.73
C GLY A 324 -3.37 26.85 12.40
N LYS A 325 -3.11 25.54 12.28
CA LYS A 325 -2.62 24.90 11.06
C LYS A 325 -3.66 24.93 9.94
N MET A 326 -4.91 24.62 10.24
CA MET A 326 -6.02 24.69 9.27
C MET A 326 -6.22 26.11 8.74
N ASN A 327 -6.20 27.11 9.62
CA ASN A 327 -6.40 28.50 9.20
C ASN A 327 -5.24 29.01 8.34
N LYS A 328 -3.99 28.71 8.74
CA LYS A 328 -2.78 29.29 8.12
C LYS A 328 -2.27 28.53 6.89
N TYR A 329 -2.38 27.20 6.88
CA TYR A 329 -1.72 26.37 5.87
C TYR A 329 -2.69 25.61 4.96
N ALA A 330 -3.94 25.35 5.39
CA ALA A 330 -4.88 24.61 4.55
C ALA A 330 -5.26 25.43 3.30
N PHE A 331 -4.97 24.87 2.14
CA PHE A 331 -5.34 25.43 0.85
C PHE A 331 -6.86 25.53 0.72
N SER A 332 -7.31 26.67 0.19
CA SER A 332 -8.70 27.03 0.04
C SER A 332 -9.10 26.99 -1.42
N GLY A 333 -10.23 26.34 -1.73
CA GLY A 333 -10.89 26.43 -3.04
C GLY A 333 -11.83 27.64 -3.18
N GLY A 334 -12.02 28.42 -2.11
CA GLY A 334 -12.80 29.65 -2.11
C GLY A 334 -12.04 30.89 -2.63
N LYS A 335 -12.78 31.99 -2.79
CA LYS A 335 -12.26 33.28 -3.26
C LYS A 335 -11.56 34.06 -2.15
N THR A 336 -10.80 35.08 -2.55
CA THR A 336 -10.05 35.96 -1.65
C THR A 336 -10.96 36.82 -0.77
N THR A 337 -12.09 37.27 -1.31
CA THR A 337 -13.05 38.10 -0.58
C THR A 337 -14.36 37.35 -0.34
N ALA A 338 -15.03 37.69 0.76
CA ALA A 338 -16.34 37.10 1.10
C ALA A 338 -17.43 37.48 0.09
N GLU A 339 -17.30 38.63 -0.56
CA GLU A 339 -18.24 39.12 -1.58
C GLU A 339 -18.12 38.30 -2.87
N GLU A 340 -16.89 38.11 -3.37
CA GLU A 340 -16.62 37.23 -4.52
C GLU A 340 -17.04 35.80 -4.22
N GLN A 341 -16.77 35.30 -3.01
CA GLN A 341 -17.16 33.93 -2.63
C GLN A 341 -18.68 33.76 -2.58
N ARG A 342 -19.44 34.77 -2.12
CA ARG A 342 -20.91 34.72 -2.13
C ARG A 342 -21.50 34.84 -3.54
N ALA A 343 -20.81 35.53 -4.45
CA ALA A 343 -21.27 35.74 -5.81
C ALA A 343 -20.93 34.55 -6.74
N GLU A 344 -19.70 34.03 -6.64
CA GLU A 344 -19.17 33.02 -7.55
C GLU A 344 -19.08 31.62 -6.94
N GLY A 345 -19.24 31.51 -5.62
CA GLY A 345 -19.07 30.25 -4.90
C GLY A 345 -17.61 29.87 -4.67
N ALA A 346 -17.42 28.64 -4.21
CA ALA A 346 -16.11 28.02 -4.00
C ALA A 346 -16.04 26.64 -4.66
N ASP A 347 -14.83 26.18 -4.96
CA ASP A 347 -14.61 24.84 -5.51
C ASP A 347 -14.28 23.83 -4.38
N PRO A 348 -15.23 22.96 -3.96
CA PRO A 348 -14.97 21.96 -2.94
C PRO A 348 -13.99 20.87 -3.40
N ASP A 349 -13.86 20.62 -4.70
CA ASP A 349 -13.06 19.50 -5.20
C ASP A 349 -11.54 19.76 -5.05
N VAL A 350 -11.12 21.03 -4.98
CA VAL A 350 -9.73 21.45 -4.71
C VAL A 350 -9.49 21.90 -3.27
N ASP A 351 -10.54 22.07 -2.46
CA ASP A 351 -10.44 22.58 -1.09
C ASP A 351 -9.99 21.49 -0.09
N VAL A 352 -8.86 21.71 0.59
CA VAL A 352 -8.29 20.73 1.52
C VAL A 352 -9.18 20.50 2.74
N SER A 353 -9.88 21.53 3.22
CA SER A 353 -10.78 21.40 4.38
C SER A 353 -11.99 20.54 4.04
N TYR A 354 -12.56 20.74 2.86
CA TYR A 354 -13.61 19.86 2.36
C TYR A 354 -13.10 18.42 2.16
N GLN A 355 -11.91 18.25 1.54
CA GLN A 355 -11.33 16.92 1.39
C GLN A 355 -11.18 16.24 2.75
N TYR A 356 -10.66 16.91 3.78
CA TYR A 356 -10.50 16.33 5.12
C TYR A 356 -11.85 15.94 5.74
N LEU A 357 -12.89 16.77 5.59
CA LEU A 357 -14.25 16.42 6.02
C LEU A 357 -14.77 15.15 5.34
N ARG A 358 -14.45 14.91 4.06
CA ARG A 358 -14.83 13.64 3.40
C ARG A 358 -14.24 12.40 4.07
N PHE A 359 -13.11 12.52 4.77
CA PHE A 359 -12.51 11.41 5.51
C PHE A 359 -13.06 11.30 6.94
N PHE A 360 -13.17 12.42 7.67
CA PHE A 360 -13.44 12.38 9.11
C PHE A 360 -14.91 12.51 9.49
N LEU A 361 -15.72 13.23 8.70
CA LEU A 361 -17.15 13.42 9.01
C LEU A 361 -17.94 12.18 8.61
N GLU A 362 -18.62 11.49 9.52
CA GLU A 362 -19.34 10.24 9.19
C GLU A 362 -20.69 10.47 8.48
N ASP A 363 -21.33 11.62 8.72
CA ASP A 363 -22.64 11.97 8.17
C ASP A 363 -22.56 12.36 6.68
N ASP A 364 -23.21 11.56 5.82
CA ASP A 364 -23.25 11.78 4.37
C ASP A 364 -24.19 12.94 3.97
N GLU A 365 -25.26 13.18 4.73
CA GLU A 365 -26.23 14.27 4.47
C GLU A 365 -25.61 15.63 4.85
N GLU A 366 -24.95 15.70 6.00
CA GLU A 366 -24.21 16.90 6.41
C GLU A 366 -23.11 17.23 5.40
N LEU A 367 -22.34 16.23 4.97
CA LEU A 367 -21.27 16.43 3.98
C LEU A 367 -21.81 16.92 2.63
N ALA A 368 -22.95 16.40 2.18
CA ALA A 368 -23.61 16.84 0.95
C ALA A 368 -24.10 18.28 1.06
N LYS A 369 -24.68 18.65 2.20
CA LYS A 369 -25.10 20.03 2.49
C LYS A 369 -23.92 21.00 2.52
N ILE A 370 -22.82 20.64 3.20
CA ILE A 370 -21.59 21.43 3.21
C ILE A 370 -21.06 21.64 1.79
N LYS A 371 -21.09 20.58 0.95
CA LYS A 371 -20.66 20.68 -0.45
C LYS A 371 -21.48 21.72 -1.22
N GLU A 372 -22.80 21.67 -1.10
CA GLU A 372 -23.71 22.56 -1.81
C GLU A 372 -23.63 24.00 -1.29
N ASP A 373 -23.61 24.19 0.04
CA ASP A 373 -23.52 25.51 0.66
C ASP A 373 -22.18 26.18 0.35
N TYR A 374 -21.08 25.42 0.29
CA TYR A 374 -19.77 25.94 -0.10
C TYR A 374 -19.72 26.29 -1.59
N ARG A 375 -20.29 25.42 -2.45
CA ARG A 375 -20.33 25.65 -3.90
C ARG A 375 -21.18 26.85 -4.29
N THR A 376 -22.27 27.09 -3.57
CA THR A 376 -23.17 28.24 -3.80
C THR A 376 -22.72 29.52 -3.09
N GLY A 377 -21.63 29.48 -2.31
CA GLY A 377 -21.12 30.65 -1.58
C GLY A 377 -21.91 31.01 -0.33
N LYS A 378 -22.90 30.19 0.08
CA LYS A 378 -23.63 30.36 1.35
C LYS A 378 -22.71 30.15 2.55
N MET A 379 -21.81 29.18 2.45
CA MET A 379 -20.79 28.89 3.45
C MET A 379 -19.46 29.51 3.04
N LEU A 380 -18.84 30.25 3.97
CA LEU A 380 -17.54 30.89 3.74
C LEU A 380 -16.38 29.94 4.04
N THR A 381 -15.22 30.24 3.46
CA THR A 381 -13.97 29.48 3.67
C THR A 381 -13.57 29.40 5.15
N GLY A 382 -13.82 30.46 5.93
CA GLY A 382 -13.55 30.45 7.36
C GLY A 382 -14.44 29.48 8.14
N GLU A 383 -15.68 29.29 7.69
CA GLU A 383 -16.67 28.42 8.35
C GLU A 383 -16.36 26.94 8.09
N ILE A 384 -16.02 26.57 6.84
CA ILE A 384 -15.61 25.19 6.52
C ILE A 384 -14.31 24.80 7.22
N LYS A 385 -13.32 25.73 7.29
CA LYS A 385 -12.07 25.52 8.03
C LYS A 385 -12.34 25.31 9.52
N LYS A 386 -13.25 26.10 10.10
CA LYS A 386 -13.66 25.94 11.50
C LYS A 386 -14.34 24.59 11.73
N ARG A 387 -15.34 24.21 10.92
CA ARG A 387 -16.03 22.93 11.03
C ARG A 387 -15.07 21.74 10.91
N CYS A 388 -14.14 21.81 9.97
CA CYS A 388 -13.09 20.80 9.80
C CYS A 388 -12.14 20.76 11.01
N ALA A 389 -11.72 21.91 11.54
CA ALA A 389 -10.86 21.95 12.72
C ALA A 389 -11.56 21.39 13.96
N ASP A 390 -12.86 21.65 14.13
CA ASP A 390 -13.67 21.13 15.24
C ASP A 390 -13.77 19.60 15.15
N GLU A 391 -14.06 19.05 13.97
CA GLU A 391 -14.16 17.59 13.73
C GLU A 391 -12.81 16.89 13.99
N LEU A 392 -11.71 17.43 13.45
CA LEU A 392 -10.37 16.89 13.67
C LEU A 392 -9.94 17.00 15.12
N SER A 393 -10.31 18.08 15.81
CA SER A 393 -10.01 18.27 17.23
C SER A 393 -10.73 17.21 18.07
N ALA A 394 -12.03 16.98 17.82
CA ALA A 394 -12.79 15.93 18.49
C ALA A 394 -12.16 14.55 18.26
N TYR A 395 -11.77 14.25 17.01
CA TYR A 395 -11.12 13.00 16.65
C TYR A 395 -9.77 12.82 17.36
N CYS A 396 -8.89 13.83 17.32
CA CYS A 396 -7.57 13.78 17.94
C CYS A 396 -7.66 13.69 19.46
N THR A 397 -8.58 14.40 20.11
CA THR A 397 -8.79 14.30 21.56
C THR A 397 -9.26 12.90 21.95
N ALA A 398 -10.25 12.34 21.26
CA ALA A 398 -10.71 10.97 21.53
C ALA A 398 -9.60 9.93 21.29
N PHE A 399 -8.75 10.15 20.28
CA PHE A 399 -7.57 9.31 20.04
C PHE A 399 -6.55 9.41 21.18
N GLN A 400 -6.21 10.62 21.63
CA GLN A 400 -5.27 10.85 22.74
C GLN A 400 -5.76 10.22 24.05
N GLU A 401 -7.06 10.27 24.33
CA GLU A 401 -7.68 9.61 25.47
C GLU A 401 -7.60 8.08 25.40
N ARG A 402 -7.71 7.49 24.20
CA ARG A 402 -7.50 6.04 24.03
C ARG A 402 -6.02 5.69 24.17
N ARG A 403 -5.13 6.50 23.59
CA ARG A 403 -3.68 6.32 23.66
C ARG A 403 -3.16 6.38 25.10
N SER A 404 -3.69 7.26 25.94
CA SER A 404 -3.26 7.38 27.35
C SER A 404 -3.60 6.15 28.18
N LYS A 405 -4.54 5.31 27.73
CA LYS A 405 -4.90 4.03 28.37
C LYS A 405 -4.04 2.86 27.90
N VAL A 406 -3.23 3.03 26.86
CA VAL A 406 -2.37 1.96 26.34
C VAL A 406 -1.14 1.84 27.23
N THR A 407 -1.04 0.71 27.93
CA THR A 407 0.12 0.39 28.78
C THR A 407 1.17 -0.42 28.01
N GLU A 408 2.38 -0.56 28.57
CA GLU A 408 3.40 -1.44 27.98
C GLU A 408 2.94 -2.90 27.92
N GLU A 409 2.20 -3.37 28.92
CA GLU A 409 1.64 -4.73 28.94
C GLU A 409 0.63 -4.92 27.79
N THR A 410 -0.11 -3.87 27.45
CA THR A 410 -1.01 -3.89 26.29
C THR A 410 -0.20 -4.01 25.00
N VAL A 411 0.87 -3.22 24.84
CA VAL A 411 1.75 -3.30 23.67
C VAL A 411 2.37 -4.70 23.55
N ASP A 412 2.90 -5.24 24.65
CA ASP A 412 3.50 -6.56 24.70
C ASP A 412 2.46 -7.65 24.40
N LEU A 413 1.21 -7.51 24.86
CA LEU A 413 0.13 -8.41 24.50
C LEU A 413 -0.08 -8.41 22.99
N PHE A 414 -0.21 -7.27 22.34
CA PHE A 414 -0.39 -7.20 20.88
C PHE A 414 0.82 -7.77 20.12
N MET A 415 2.03 -7.60 20.66
CA MET A 415 3.28 -8.06 20.05
C MET A 415 3.69 -9.50 20.39
N ALA A 416 3.02 -10.13 21.36
CA ALA A 416 3.31 -11.50 21.76
C ALA A 416 2.85 -12.50 20.69
N ARG A 417 3.71 -13.50 20.41
CA ARG A 417 3.42 -14.63 19.53
C ARG A 417 2.38 -15.53 20.20
N ARG A 418 1.10 -15.34 19.86
CA ARG A 418 -0.03 -16.09 20.43
C ARG A 418 -1.02 -16.53 19.35
N PRO A 419 -1.76 -17.62 19.56
CA PRO A 419 -2.95 -17.92 18.76
C PRO A 419 -3.94 -16.76 18.85
N LEU A 420 -4.56 -16.42 17.73
CA LEU A 420 -5.64 -15.43 17.68
C LEU A 420 -7.00 -16.15 17.76
N VAL A 421 -8.03 -15.42 18.17
CA VAL A 421 -9.40 -15.95 18.28
C VAL A 421 -10.32 -15.21 17.32
N TRP A 422 -10.87 -15.90 16.32
CA TRP A 422 -11.79 -15.33 15.33
C TRP A 422 -12.79 -16.39 14.83
N GLY A 423 -13.90 -15.97 14.22
CA GLY A 423 -14.99 -16.87 13.80
C GLY A 423 -14.59 -17.97 12.81
N GLY A 424 -13.44 -17.83 12.13
CA GLY A 424 -12.91 -18.78 11.14
C GLY A 424 -11.91 -19.81 11.69
N VAL A 425 -11.63 -19.84 13.00
CA VAL A 425 -10.64 -20.76 13.58
C VAL A 425 -11.02 -22.23 13.36
N GLU A 426 -12.30 -22.58 13.52
CA GLU A 426 -12.79 -23.96 13.30
C GLU A 426 -12.67 -24.38 11.83
N ALA A 427 -12.85 -23.42 10.91
CA ALA A 427 -12.78 -23.65 9.47
C ALA A 427 -11.35 -23.96 8.98
N LEU A 428 -10.29 -23.55 9.70
CA LEU A 428 -8.89 -23.90 9.38
C LEU A 428 -8.68 -25.42 9.30
N ASN A 429 -9.33 -26.17 10.19
CA ASN A 429 -9.21 -27.62 10.25
C ASN A 429 -9.98 -28.33 9.13
N SER A 430 -10.98 -27.65 8.55
CA SER A 430 -11.81 -28.14 7.45
C SER A 430 -11.25 -27.85 6.06
N LEU A 431 -10.19 -27.04 5.95
CA LEU A 431 -9.55 -26.74 4.66
C LEU A 431 -9.03 -28.03 4.00
N PRO A 432 -9.36 -28.27 2.71
CA PRO A 432 -8.84 -29.43 2.00
C PRO A 432 -7.32 -29.33 1.91
N VAL A 433 -6.62 -30.41 2.24
CA VAL A 433 -5.17 -30.48 2.10
C VAL A 433 -4.84 -30.51 0.61
N ARG A 434 -4.10 -29.51 0.12
CA ARG A 434 -3.63 -29.54 -1.26
C ARG A 434 -2.64 -30.70 -1.41
N GLU A 435 -3.05 -31.76 -2.10
CA GLU A 435 -2.13 -32.83 -2.46
C GLU A 435 -1.01 -32.24 -3.32
N LYS A 436 0.23 -32.66 -3.06
CA LYS A 436 1.29 -32.43 -4.04
C LYS A 436 0.83 -33.21 -5.27
N ALA A 437 0.45 -32.50 -6.33
CA ALA A 437 0.56 -33.09 -7.66
C ALA A 437 1.99 -33.64 -7.73
N ALA A 438 2.12 -34.96 -7.84
CA ALA A 438 3.40 -35.61 -8.03
C ALA A 438 4.14 -34.82 -9.12
N GLU A 439 5.42 -34.52 -8.90
CA GLU A 439 6.32 -34.14 -9.99
C GLU A 439 6.35 -35.34 -10.94
N GLY A 440 5.38 -35.40 -11.85
CA GLY A 440 5.09 -36.62 -12.62
C GLY A 440 3.74 -36.64 -13.34
N ASP A 441 2.68 -36.00 -12.84
CA ASP A 441 1.35 -36.10 -13.50
C ASP A 441 0.87 -34.75 -14.05
N ALA A 442 1.44 -34.40 -15.19
CA ALA A 442 0.70 -33.71 -16.25
C ALA A 442 0.35 -34.76 -17.32
N ALA A 443 -0.44 -35.78 -16.93
CA ALA A 443 -1.01 -36.73 -17.86
C ALA A 443 -2.49 -36.98 -17.51
N ALA A 444 -3.33 -36.65 -18.48
CA ALA A 444 -4.64 -37.25 -18.73
C ALA A 444 -5.73 -37.08 -17.66
N THR A 445 -6.42 -35.95 -17.70
CA THR A 445 -7.90 -35.97 -17.72
C THR A 445 -8.41 -34.92 -18.73
N GLY A 446 -9.00 -35.40 -19.82
CA GLY A 446 -9.62 -34.57 -20.87
C GLY A 446 -9.12 -34.91 -22.27
N ASP A 447 -9.89 -35.74 -22.97
CA ASP A 447 -9.84 -36.11 -24.41
C ASP A 447 -8.48 -36.17 -25.12
N GLY A 448 -8.16 -37.36 -25.63
CA GLY A 448 -6.93 -37.69 -26.38
C GLY A 448 -6.75 -36.96 -27.72
N LYS A 449 -6.63 -35.62 -27.69
CA LYS A 449 -6.12 -34.79 -28.77
C LYS A 449 -5.15 -33.77 -28.21
N MET A 450 -3.87 -33.92 -28.57
CA MET A 450 -2.84 -32.94 -28.20
C MET A 450 -3.22 -31.54 -28.68
N THR A 451 -3.05 -30.55 -27.80
CA THR A 451 -3.35 -29.16 -28.13
C THR A 451 -2.41 -28.63 -29.22
N LYS A 452 -2.89 -27.68 -30.04
CA LYS A 452 -2.17 -27.09 -31.18
C LYS A 452 -0.79 -26.51 -30.79
N ASN A 453 -0.63 -26.11 -29.52
CA ASN A 453 0.64 -25.62 -28.98
C ASN A 453 1.63 -26.74 -28.60
N GLN A 454 1.13 -27.90 -28.16
CA GLN A 454 1.97 -29.08 -27.90
C GLN A 454 2.52 -29.68 -29.20
N LEU A 455 1.71 -29.73 -30.26
CA LEU A 455 2.15 -30.16 -31.59
C LEU A 455 3.23 -29.23 -32.17
N LYS A 456 3.05 -27.91 -32.07
CA LYS A 456 4.07 -26.93 -32.49
C LYS A 456 5.37 -27.07 -31.71
N LYS A 457 5.31 -27.42 -30.42
CA LYS A 457 6.51 -27.60 -29.59
C LYS A 457 7.28 -28.85 -30.01
N LEU A 458 6.58 -29.97 -30.24
CA LEU A 458 7.15 -31.21 -30.74
C LEU A 458 7.79 -31.05 -32.13
N GLU A 459 7.14 -30.31 -33.03
CA GLU A 459 7.67 -30.06 -34.37
C GLU A 459 8.92 -29.17 -34.33
N LYS A 460 8.94 -28.18 -33.43
CA LYS A 460 10.12 -27.34 -33.21
C LYS A 460 11.28 -28.13 -32.60
N GLU A 461 11.00 -29.05 -31.68
CA GLU A 461 12.01 -29.97 -31.11
C GLU A 461 12.54 -30.94 -32.17
N ARG A 462 11.68 -31.46 -33.05
CA ARG A 462 12.10 -32.33 -34.17
C ARG A 462 13.00 -31.58 -35.15
N GLN A 463 12.66 -30.34 -35.51
CA GLN A 463 13.50 -29.50 -36.36
C GLN A 463 14.86 -29.16 -35.73
N ILE A 464 14.92 -29.01 -34.40
CA ILE A 464 16.18 -28.79 -33.68
C ILE A 464 17.04 -30.06 -33.69
N GLN A 465 16.42 -31.23 -33.51
CA GLN A 465 17.11 -32.53 -33.59
C GLN A 465 17.63 -32.80 -35.01
N GLU A 466 16.82 -32.56 -36.04
CA GLU A 466 17.23 -32.69 -37.45
C GLU A 466 18.39 -31.74 -37.79
N LYS A 467 18.36 -30.48 -37.32
CA LYS A 467 19.48 -29.55 -37.50
C LYS A 467 20.74 -29.97 -36.75
N LYS A 468 20.61 -30.57 -35.56
CA LYS A 468 21.76 -31.13 -34.82
C LYS A 468 22.34 -32.35 -35.53
N ALA A 469 21.50 -33.23 -36.05
CA ALA A 469 21.92 -34.40 -36.80
C ALA A 469 22.61 -34.00 -38.12
N ALA A 470 22.09 -33.01 -38.85
CA ALA A 470 22.70 -32.47 -40.05
C ALA A 470 24.09 -31.88 -39.78
N LYS A 471 24.24 -31.06 -38.73
CA LYS A 471 25.55 -30.51 -38.32
C LYS A 471 26.54 -31.59 -37.87
N ALA A 472 26.05 -32.66 -37.22
CA ALA A 472 26.90 -33.77 -36.83
C ALA A 472 27.41 -34.54 -38.06
N LYS A 473 26.55 -34.74 -39.07
CA LYS A 473 26.90 -35.39 -40.32
C LYS A 473 27.90 -34.59 -41.14
N GLU A 474 27.69 -33.27 -41.26
CA GLU A 474 28.59 -32.35 -41.96
C GLU A 474 29.98 -32.31 -41.29
N LYS A 475 30.03 -32.38 -39.95
CA LYS A 475 31.28 -32.45 -39.18
C LYS A 475 31.99 -33.80 -39.34
N ALA A 476 31.25 -34.90 -39.50
CA ALA A 476 31.81 -36.22 -39.78
C ALA A 476 32.37 -36.31 -41.21
N GLU A 477 31.67 -35.74 -42.19
CA GLU A 477 32.13 -35.67 -43.59
C GLU A 477 33.37 -34.78 -43.74
N ALA A 478 33.43 -33.65 -43.04
CA ALA A 478 34.62 -32.79 -43.00
C ALA A 478 35.83 -33.47 -42.31
N ALA A 479 35.58 -34.33 -41.30
CA ALA A 479 36.63 -35.11 -40.66
C ALA A 479 37.15 -36.23 -41.57
N ALA A 480 36.27 -36.90 -42.32
CA ALA A 480 36.64 -37.92 -43.29
C ALA A 480 37.43 -37.35 -44.47
N ALA A 481 37.06 -36.16 -44.98
CA ALA A 481 37.80 -35.47 -46.03
C ALA A 481 39.21 -35.04 -45.58
N LYS A 482 39.38 -34.68 -44.30
CA LYS A 482 40.70 -34.38 -43.71
C LYS A 482 41.58 -35.62 -43.55
N ALA A 483 40.98 -36.78 -43.26
CA ALA A 483 41.72 -38.04 -43.17
C ALA A 483 42.21 -38.52 -44.56
N ALA A 484 41.40 -38.35 -45.61
CA ALA A 484 41.78 -38.72 -46.98
C ALA A 484 42.87 -37.83 -47.59
N ALA A 485 43.03 -36.59 -47.12
CA ALA A 485 44.07 -35.66 -47.57
C ALA A 485 45.42 -35.82 -46.83
N GLY A 486 45.51 -36.73 -45.85
CA GLY A 486 46.72 -36.98 -45.05
C GLY A 486 47.55 -38.20 -45.48
N GLU A 487 47.13 -38.95 -46.51
CA GLU A 487 47.82 -40.15 -47.02
C GLU A 487 48.30 -40.02 -48.48
N ALA A 488 48.50 -38.79 -48.98
CA ALA A 488 49.11 -38.54 -50.30
C ALA A 488 50.52 -37.96 -50.18
#